data_AF-A0A821QNC5-F1
#
_entry.id   AF-A0A821QNC5-F1
#
_cell.length_a   1.000
_cell.length_b   1.000
_cell.length_c   1.000
_cell.angle_alpha   90.00
_cell.angle_beta   90.00
_cell.angle_gamma   90.00
#
_symmetry.space_group_name_H-M   'P 1'
#
loop_
_entity.id
_entity.type
_entity.pdbx_description
1 polymer ?
#
loop_
_entity_poly.entity_id
_entity_poly.type
_entity_poly.pdbx_seq_one_letter_code
_entity_poly.pdbx_strand_id
1 'polypeptide(L)'
;VISVEYRLAPEHPHPAPSEDCYAGLLWTAEHAQDLGIDLTQISVAGVSAGGGLAAATALMARDRHGPKLQGQLLVCPMLDDRDQTLSTLQYADIGTWNRQSNQVGWTALL
;
A
#
# COMPACT_ATOMS: atom_id res chain seq x y z
N VAL A 1 4.78 -11.08 -11.66
CA VAL A 1 4.11 -10.07 -10.82
C VAL A 1 2.92 -10.75 -10.15
N ILE A 2 2.78 -10.59 -8.84
CA ILE A 2 1.61 -11.07 -8.09
C ILE A 2 0.83 -9.81 -7.69
N SER A 3 -0.42 -9.70 -8.15
CA SER A 3 -1.31 -8.58 -7.83
C SER A 3 -2.27 -9.04 -6.75
N VAL A 4 -2.30 -8.32 -5.63
CA VAL A 4 -3.15 -8.67 -4.49
C VAL A 4 -4.48 -7.92 -4.61
N GLU A 5 -5.56 -8.67 -4.73
CA GLU A 5 -6.92 -8.14 -4.63
C GLU A 5 -7.30 -8.03 -3.14
N TYR A 6 -7.00 -6.88 -2.55
CA TYR A 6 -7.27 -6.60 -1.14
C TYR A 6 -8.70 -6.08 -0.94
N ARG A 7 -9.26 -6.33 0.25
CA ARG A 7 -10.57 -5.77 0.65
C ARG A 7 -10.55 -4.24 0.63
N LEU A 8 -11.61 -3.63 0.13
CA LEU A 8 -11.71 -2.19 -0.05
C LEU A 8 -12.51 -1.50 1.06
N ALA A 9 -12.11 -0.27 1.36
CA ALA A 9 -12.90 0.67 2.14
C ALA A 9 -14.02 1.28 1.26
N PRO A 10 -15.17 1.67 1.85
CA PRO A 10 -15.47 1.74 3.29
C PRO A 10 -15.97 0.42 3.91
N GLU A 11 -16.24 -0.62 3.13
CA GLU A 11 -16.75 -1.90 3.64
C GLU A 11 -15.75 -2.60 4.57
N HIS A 12 -14.46 -2.40 4.30
CA HIS A 12 -13.35 -2.95 5.05
C HIS A 12 -12.27 -1.87 5.27
N PRO A 13 -12.43 -1.00 6.28
CA PRO A 13 -11.47 0.06 6.59
C PRO A 13 -10.17 -0.52 7.17
N HIS A 14 -9.23 0.36 7.53
CA HIS A 14 -8.00 -0.01 8.22
C HIS A 14 -8.28 -0.90 9.45
N PRO A 15 -7.52 -2.00 9.66
CA PRO A 15 -6.30 -2.41 8.93
C PRO A 15 -6.51 -3.42 7.80
N ALA A 16 -7.75 -3.71 7.38
CA ALA A 16 -8.03 -4.82 6.46
C ALA A 16 -7.23 -4.79 5.14
N PRO A 17 -7.14 -3.65 4.41
CA PRO A 17 -6.35 -3.59 3.17
C PRO A 17 -4.86 -3.92 3.38
N SER A 18 -4.27 -3.42 4.47
CA SER A 18 -2.86 -3.64 4.79
C SER A 18 -2.58 -5.09 5.19
N GLU A 19 -3.48 -5.70 5.98
CA GLU A 19 -3.36 -7.11 6.35
C GLU A 19 -3.50 -8.02 5.12
N ASP A 20 -4.38 -7.70 4.17
CA ASP A 20 -4.53 -8.49 2.94
C ASP A 20 -3.28 -8.40 2.05
N CYS A 21 -2.69 -7.20 1.89
CA CYS A 21 -1.42 -7.04 1.18
C CYS A 21 -0.27 -7.81 1.85
N TYR A 22 -0.19 -7.78 3.19
CA TYR A 22 0.81 -8.56 3.93
C TYR A 22 0.56 -10.07 3.84
N ALA A 23 -0.69 -10.52 3.89
CA ALA A 23 -1.05 -11.92 3.67
C ALA A 23 -0.67 -12.37 2.25
N GLY A 24 -0.86 -11.53 1.23
CA GLY A 24 -0.41 -11.80 -0.13
C GLY A 24 1.12 -11.95 -0.24
N LEU A 25 1.89 -11.15 0.50
CA LEU A 25 3.35 -11.29 0.60
C LEU A 25 3.75 -12.62 1.28
N LEU A 26 3.09 -12.99 2.38
CA LEU A 26 3.34 -14.26 3.06
C LEU A 26 3.05 -15.45 2.15
N TRP A 27 1.87 -15.45 1.51
CA TRP A 27 1.47 -16.49 0.57
C TRP A 27 2.48 -16.61 -0.58
N THR A 28 2.94 -15.47 -1.13
CA THR A 28 3.97 -15.45 -2.18
C THR A 28 5.26 -16.11 -1.72
N ALA A 29 5.73 -15.81 -0.50
CA ALA A 29 6.95 -16.39 0.03
C ALA A 29 6.80 -17.89 0.33
N GLU A 30 5.65 -18.31 0.87
CA GLU A 30 5.34 -19.72 1.14
C GLU A 30 5.31 -20.57 -0.14
N HIS A 31 4.85 -20.00 -1.26
CA HIS A 31 4.71 -20.68 -2.55
C HIS A 31 5.84 -20.35 -3.53
N ALA A 32 6.91 -19.69 -3.08
CA ALA A 32 7.95 -19.18 -3.96
C ALA A 32 8.61 -20.27 -4.82
N GLN A 33 8.85 -21.44 -4.24
CA GLN A 33 9.43 -22.58 -4.97
C GLN A 33 8.52 -23.06 -6.10
N ASP A 34 7.22 -23.22 -5.84
CA ASP A 34 6.24 -23.68 -6.82
C ASP A 34 6.03 -22.67 -7.95
N LEU A 35 6.22 -21.39 -7.64
CA LEU A 35 6.10 -20.28 -8.59
C LEU A 35 7.42 -19.94 -9.30
N GLY A 36 8.53 -20.60 -8.96
CA GLY A 36 9.86 -20.31 -9.51
C GLY A 36 10.41 -18.92 -9.12
N ILE A 37 10.01 -18.41 -7.95
CA ILE A 37 10.41 -17.10 -7.41
C ILE A 37 11.66 -17.25 -6.53
N ASP A 38 12.67 -16.42 -6.77
CA ASP A 38 13.80 -16.25 -5.87
C ASP A 38 13.38 -15.37 -4.67
N LEU A 39 13.33 -15.97 -3.47
CA LEU A 39 12.97 -15.30 -2.22
C LEU A 39 13.87 -14.10 -1.90
N THR A 40 15.09 -14.04 -2.43
CA THR A 40 16.01 -12.92 -2.20
C THR A 40 15.72 -11.70 -3.09
N GLN A 41 14.84 -11.87 -4.07
CA GLN A 41 14.51 -10.88 -5.12
C GLN A 41 13.06 -10.37 -5.04
N ILE A 42 12.39 -10.56 -3.90
CA ILE A 42 11.00 -10.08 -3.72
C ILE A 42 10.99 -8.58 -3.42
N SER A 43 10.21 -7.82 -4.18
CA SER A 43 9.96 -6.39 -3.95
C SER A 43 8.46 -6.11 -3.94
N VAL A 44 8.04 -5.12 -3.16
CA VAL A 44 6.64 -4.63 -3.15
C VAL A 44 6.54 -3.34 -3.95
N ALA A 45 5.42 -3.13 -4.65
CA ALA A 45 5.22 -1.95 -5.46
C ALA A 45 3.76 -1.50 -5.41
N GLY A 46 3.53 -0.20 -5.53
CA GLY A 46 2.19 0.34 -5.58
C GLY A 46 2.11 1.80 -5.99
N VAL A 47 0.92 2.22 -6.42
CA VAL A 47 0.60 3.56 -6.89
C VAL A 47 -0.44 4.18 -5.96
N SER A 48 -0.30 5.46 -5.59
CA SER A 48 -1.29 6.19 -4.78
C SER A 48 -1.61 5.44 -3.46
N ALA A 49 -2.87 5.05 -3.23
CA ALA A 49 -3.27 4.21 -2.10
C ALA A 49 -2.48 2.90 -2.03
N GLY A 50 -2.25 2.25 -3.18
CA GLY A 50 -1.40 1.06 -3.26
C GLY A 50 0.06 1.33 -2.89
N GLY A 51 0.55 2.55 -3.11
CA GLY A 51 1.88 2.98 -2.64
C GLY A 51 1.94 3.06 -1.11
N GLY A 52 0.86 3.54 -0.47
CA GLY A 52 0.68 3.49 0.98
C GLY A 52 0.66 2.04 1.49
N LEU A 53 -0.07 1.14 0.82
CA LEU A 53 -0.13 -0.28 1.17
C LEU A 53 1.20 -1.00 0.97
N ALA A 54 1.97 -0.66 -0.08
CA ALA A 54 3.31 -1.20 -0.30
C ALA A 54 4.27 -0.76 0.81
N ALA A 55 4.22 0.50 1.22
CA ALA A 55 5.01 1.00 2.36
C ALA A 55 4.61 0.31 3.67
N ALA A 56 3.30 0.17 3.94
CA ALA A 56 2.78 -0.54 5.10
C ALA A 56 3.23 -2.01 5.12
N THR A 57 3.15 -2.71 3.99
CA THR A 57 3.59 -4.10 3.84
C THR A 57 5.08 -4.25 4.15
N ALA A 58 5.92 -3.31 3.69
CA ALA A 58 7.35 -3.33 3.99
C ALA A 58 7.64 -3.11 5.49
N LEU A 59 6.91 -2.20 6.14
CA LEU A 59 7.01 -1.98 7.59
C LEU A 59 6.54 -3.21 8.37
N MET A 60 5.41 -3.82 7.98
CA MET A 60 4.90 -5.05 8.59
C MET A 60 5.88 -6.20 8.45
N ALA A 61 6.49 -6.39 7.27
CA ALA A 61 7.52 -7.40 7.08
C ALA A 61 8.76 -7.17 7.96
N ARG A 62 9.20 -5.92 8.14
CA ARG A 62 10.28 -5.59 9.07
C ARG A 62 9.90 -5.94 10.51
N ASP A 63 8.72 -5.49 10.95
CA ASP A 63 8.29 -5.56 12.35
C ASP A 63 7.84 -6.97 12.76
N ARG A 64 7.38 -7.78 11.79
CA ARG A 64 6.95 -9.18 11.98
C ARG A 64 8.02 -10.20 11.57
N HIS A 65 9.25 -9.74 11.33
CA HIS A 65 10.41 -10.59 11.02
C HIS A 65 10.33 -11.42 9.72
N GLY A 66 9.62 -10.91 8.72
CA GLY A 66 9.70 -11.44 7.36
C GLY A 66 8.39 -11.36 6.59
N PRO A 67 8.43 -11.71 5.28
CA PRO A 67 9.60 -12.10 4.48
C PRO A 67 10.56 -10.92 4.20
N LYS A 68 11.85 -11.19 3.92
CA LYS A 68 12.81 -10.13 3.58
C LYS A 68 12.49 -9.57 2.19
N LEU A 69 12.36 -8.25 2.10
CA LEU A 69 12.20 -7.54 0.83
C LEU A 69 13.55 -7.02 0.32
N GLN A 70 13.77 -7.14 -0.99
CA GLN A 70 14.89 -6.51 -1.70
C GLN A 70 14.69 -5.00 -1.83
N GLY A 71 13.44 -4.56 -1.99
CA GLY A 71 13.12 -3.14 -2.14
C GLY A 71 11.62 -2.87 -2.18
N GLN A 72 11.30 -1.58 -2.31
CA GLN A 72 9.94 -1.09 -2.52
C GLN A 72 9.91 -0.02 -3.61
N LEU A 73 8.90 -0.05 -4.48
CA LEU A 73 8.64 0.97 -5.49
C LEU A 73 7.34 1.71 -5.16
N LEU A 74 7.47 2.95 -4.71
CA LEU A 74 6.35 3.78 -4.27
C LEU A 74 6.08 4.89 -5.29
N VAL A 75 4.98 4.77 -6.05
CA VAL A 75 4.61 5.76 -7.06
C VAL A 75 3.52 6.67 -6.48
N CYS A 76 3.82 7.97 -6.36
CA CYS A 76 2.94 8.98 -5.76
C CYS A 76 2.16 8.49 -4.51
N PRO A 77 2.84 7.88 -3.52
CA PRO A 77 2.18 7.13 -2.47
C PRO A 77 1.36 8.03 -1.54
N MET A 78 0.20 7.53 -1.11
CA MET A 78 -0.58 8.13 -0.03
C MET A 78 0.03 7.73 1.32
N LEU A 79 0.75 8.66 1.96
CA LEU A 79 1.53 8.40 3.20
C LEU A 79 1.14 9.29 4.39
N ASP A 80 0.27 10.28 4.18
CA ASP A 80 -0.06 11.30 5.17
C ASP A 80 -1.54 11.67 5.07
N ASP A 81 -2.29 11.35 6.11
CA ASP A 81 -3.73 11.58 6.25
C ASP A 81 -4.06 12.98 6.82
N ARG A 82 -3.06 13.74 7.26
CA ARG A 82 -3.27 15.03 7.95
C ARG A 82 -3.77 16.15 7.05
N ASP A 83 -3.67 15.98 5.73
CA ASP A 83 -4.24 16.88 4.71
C ASP A 83 -3.83 18.36 4.88
N GLN A 84 -2.55 18.59 5.21
CA GLN A 84 -2.01 19.90 5.61
C GLN A 84 -0.75 20.34 4.84
N THR A 85 -0.35 19.60 3.80
CA THR A 85 0.82 19.95 3.00
C THR A 85 0.54 21.14 2.08
N LEU A 86 1.58 21.85 1.64
CA LEU A 86 1.42 22.95 0.69
C LEU A 86 0.74 22.50 -0.61
N SER A 87 1.07 21.31 -1.12
CA SER A 87 0.45 20.77 -2.34
C SER A 87 -1.04 20.47 -2.14
N THR A 88 -1.45 19.97 -0.96
CA THR A 88 -2.87 19.82 -0.63
C THR A 88 -3.64 21.14 -0.76
N LEU A 89 -3.04 22.24 -0.30
CA LEU A 89 -3.67 23.57 -0.37
C LEU A 89 -3.64 24.16 -1.79
N GLN A 90 -2.55 23.97 -2.53
CA GLN A 90 -2.40 24.45 -3.91
C GLN A 90 -3.37 23.79 -4.88
N TYR A 91 -3.69 22.50 -4.65
CA TYR A 91 -4.57 21.70 -5.50
C TYR A 91 -5.95 21.48 -4.85
N ALA A 92 -6.42 22.43 -4.02
CA ALA A 92 -7.68 22.29 -3.30
C ALA A 92 -8.87 22.01 -4.23
N ASP A 93 -8.92 22.72 -5.38
CA ASP A 93 -10.02 22.68 -6.35
C ASP A 93 -9.51 22.46 -7.80
N ILE A 94 -8.29 21.96 -7.96
CA ILE A 94 -7.61 21.85 -9.26
C ILE A 94 -7.18 20.40 -9.51
N GLY A 95 -7.40 19.92 -10.73
CA GLY A 95 -6.95 18.60 -11.17
C GLY A 95 -7.93 17.46 -10.85
N THR A 96 -7.55 16.24 -11.25
CA THR A 96 -8.38 15.04 -11.08
C THR A 96 -8.36 14.49 -9.65
N TRP A 97 -7.30 14.73 -8.89
CA TRP A 97 -7.21 14.41 -7.46
C TRP A 97 -7.02 15.70 -6.66
N ASN A 98 -8.13 16.27 -6.20
CA ASN A 98 -8.16 17.50 -5.42
C ASN A 98 -8.22 17.19 -3.90
N ARG A 99 -8.20 18.23 -3.07
CA ARG A 99 -8.24 18.07 -1.61
C ARG A 99 -9.48 17.33 -1.12
N GLN A 100 -10.65 17.63 -1.69
CA GLN A 100 -11.89 16.94 -1.33
C GLN A 100 -11.81 15.42 -1.61
N SER A 101 -11.24 15.03 -2.74
CA SER A 101 -11.03 13.61 -3.08
C SER A 101 -10.07 12.93 -2.09
N ASN A 102 -9.00 13.64 -1.71
CA ASN A 102 -8.07 13.16 -0.69
C ASN A 102 -8.75 12.91 0.66
N GLN A 103 -9.61 13.85 1.09
CA GLN A 103 -10.38 13.72 2.33
C GLN A 103 -11.35 12.53 2.27
N VAL A 104 -12.10 12.36 1.18
CA VAL A 104 -13.00 11.21 1.00
C VAL A 104 -12.21 9.89 1.07
N GLY A 105 -11.06 9.81 0.40
CA GLY A 105 -10.21 8.62 0.41
C GLY A 105 -9.72 8.25 1.81
N TRP A 106 -9.21 9.22 2.58
CA TRP A 106 -8.75 8.98 3.94
C TRP A 106 -9.91 8.70 4.91
N THR A 107 -11.05 9.40 4.78
CA THR A 107 -12.25 9.15 5.61
C THR A 107 -12.90 7.80 5.32
N ALA A 108 -12.78 7.26 4.11
CA ALA A 108 -13.24 5.90 3.85
C ALA A 108 -12.34 4.87 4.56
N LEU A 109 -11.01 5.11 4.58
CA LEU A 109 -10.03 4.18 5.12
C LEU A 109 -9.94 4.19 6.65
N LEU A 110 -10.12 5.34 7.30
CA LEU A 110 -9.93 5.57 8.74
C LEU A 110 -11.26 5.76 9.47
#